data_AF-G1UXS0-F1
#
_entry.id   AF-G1UXS0-F1
#
_cell.length_a   1.000
_cell.length_b   1.000
_cell.length_c   1.000
_cell.angle_alpha   90.00
_cell.angle_beta   90.00
_cell.angle_gamma   90.00
#
_symmetry.space_group_name_H-M   'P 1'
#
loop_
_entity.id
_entity.type
_entity.pdbx_description
1 polymer ?
#
loop_
_entity_poly.entity_id
_entity_poly.type
_entity_poly.pdbx_seq_one_letter_code
_entity_poly.pdbx_strand_id
1 'polypeptide(L)' 'MTRHYNGDLSAAIHELAKDLHRHDEIDKKTICEFDESCLSPVEIFTSNGNSYYP' A
#
# COMPACT_ATOMS: atom_id res chain seq x y z
N MET A 1 -6.84 -17.24 3.48
CA MET A 1 -6.67 -16.65 2.14
C MET A 1 -5.52 -15.65 2.24
N THR A 2 -4.37 -15.99 1.68
CA THR A 2 -3.13 -15.20 1.79
C THR A 2 -3.22 -14.04 0.80
N ARG A 3 -3.32 -12.80 1.29
CA ARG A 3 -3.30 -11.60 0.44
C ARG A 3 -1.88 -11.43 -0.11
N HIS A 4 -1.73 -11.42 -1.43
CA HIS A 4 -0.45 -11.15 -2.08
C HIS A 4 -0.29 -9.65 -2.23
N TYR A 5 0.58 -9.05 -1.41
CA TYR A 5 0.94 -7.64 -1.53
C TYR A 5 1.92 -7.46 -2.70
N ASN A 6 1.77 -6.36 -3.44
CA ASN A 6 2.74 -5.94 -4.43
C ASN A 6 4.00 -5.41 -3.71
N GLY A 7 4.88 -6.31 -3.28
CA GLY A 7 6.24 -6.00 -2.78
C GLY A 7 6.43 -6.00 -1.26
N ASP A 8 7.69 -6.13 -0.83
CA ASP A 8 8.12 -6.23 0.57
C ASP A 8 7.75 -4.99 1.40
N LEU A 9 7.75 -3.81 0.79
CA LEU A 9 7.39 -2.55 1.46
C LEU A 9 5.92 -2.54 1.88
N SER A 10 5.02 -2.94 0.99
CA SER A 10 3.58 -2.97 1.27
C SER A 10 3.25 -4.00 2.36
N ALA A 11 3.95 -5.14 2.38
CA ALA A 11 3.84 -6.12 3.46
C ALA A 11 4.32 -5.55 4.80
N ALA A 12 5.44 -4.82 4.83
CA ALA A 12 5.93 -4.18 6.04
C ALA A 12 4.96 -3.11 6.58
N ILE A 13 4.34 -2.32 5.69
CA ILE A 13 3.34 -1.32 6.07
C ILE A 13 2.07 -1.99 6.61
N HIS A 14 1.63 -3.12 6.02
CA HIS A 14 0.49 -3.88 6.54
C HIS A 14 0.73 -4.38 7.97
N GLU A 15 1.92 -4.91 8.27
CA GLU A 15 2.24 -5.36 9.63
C GLU A 15 2.34 -4.18 10.61
N LEU A 16 2.91 -3.03 10.20
CA LEU A 16 2.89 -1.81 11.00
C LEU A 16 1.46 -1.34 11.29
N ALA A 17 0.59 -1.34 10.28
CA ALA A 17 -0.81 -0.93 10.43
C ALA A 17 -1.56 -1.86 11.41
N LYS A 18 -1.26 -3.17 11.39
CA LYS A 18 -1.80 -4.11 12.37
C LYS A 18 -1.34 -3.79 13.79
N ASP A 19 -0.08 -3.42 13.99
CA ASP A 19 0.42 -3.00 15.31
C ASP A 19 -0.25 -1.72 15.78
N LEU A 20 -0.42 -0.72 14.92
CA LEU A 20 -1.17 0.50 15.26
C LEU A 20 -2.62 0.20 15.66
N HIS A 21 -3.30 -0.70 14.95
CA HIS A 21 -4.67 -1.09 15.29
C HIS A 21 -4.77 -1.84 16.63
N ARG A 22 -3.75 -2.64 16.99
CA ARG A 22 -3.69 -3.29 18.32
C ARG A 22 -3.60 -2.29 19.47
N HIS A 23 -3.14 -1.08 19.19
CA HIS A 23 -3.06 0.03 20.13
C HIS A 23 -4.22 1.03 19.97
N ASP A 24 -5.26 0.70 19.19
CA ASP A 24 -6.42 1.56 18.88
C ASP A 24 -6.07 2.90 18.19
N GLU A 25 -4.85 3.02 17.64
CA GLU A 25 -4.37 4.24 16.95
C GLU A 25 -5.02 4.40 15.56
N ILE A 26 -5.36 3.28 14.92
CA ILE A 26 -6.10 3.24 13.66
C ILE A 26 -7.18 2.18 13.70
N ASP A 27 -8.25 2.39 12.93
CA ASP A 27 -9.37 1.46 12.87
C ASP A 27 -9.17 0.39 11.78
N LYS A 28 -9.94 -0.70 11.89
CA LYS A 28 -9.85 -1.84 10.95
C LYS A 28 -10.21 -1.46 9.51
N LYS A 29 -11.05 -0.45 9.28
CA LYS A 29 -11.41 0.04 7.95
C LYS A 29 -10.17 0.61 7.25
N THR A 30 -9.37 1.39 7.97
CA THR A 30 -8.11 1.97 7.46
C THR A 30 -7.15 0.89 6.94
N ILE A 31 -6.99 -0.22 7.67
CA ILE A 31 -6.17 -1.36 7.20
C ILE A 31 -6.74 -1.97 5.91
N CYS A 32 -8.07 -2.10 5.83
CA CYS A 32 -8.72 -2.69 4.66
C CYS A 32 -8.57 -1.80 3.42
N GLU A 33 -8.76 -0.48 3.57
CA GLU A 33 -8.60 0.49 2.49
C GLU A 33 -7.14 0.53 1.97
N PHE A 34 -6.15 0.39 2.86
CA PHE A 34 -4.75 0.25 2.45
C PHE A 34 -4.50 -1.04 1.66
N ASP A 35 -5.03 -2.17 2.14
CA ASP A 35 -4.90 -3.45 1.45
C ASP A 35 -5.52 -3.40 0.05
N GLU A 36 -6.67 -2.75 -0.11
CA GLU A 36 -7.33 -2.55 -1.40
C GLU A 36 -6.52 -1.65 -2.33
N SER A 37 -5.93 -0.58 -1.80
CA SER A 37 -5.02 0.31 -2.54
C SER A 37 -3.80 -0.46 -3.09
N CYS A 38 -3.27 -1.42 -2.34
CA CYS A 38 -2.16 -2.27 -2.80
C CYS A 38 -2.55 -3.21 -3.96
N LEU A 39 -3.85 -3.50 -4.14
CA LEU A 39 -4.37 -4.36 -5.20
C LEU A 39 -4.86 -3.57 -6.42
N SER A 40 -5.04 -2.25 -6.28
CA SER A 40 -5.40 -1.39 -7.41
C SER A 40 -4.26 -1.35 -8.43
N PRO A 41 -4.53 -1.51 -9.73
CA PRO A 41 -3.50 -1.32 -10.75
C PRO A 41 -2.89 0.07 -10.57
N VAL A 42 -1.56 0.11 -10.43
CA VAL A 42 -0.82 1.37 -10.50
C VAL A 42 -1.10 1.93 -11.89
N GLU A 43 -1.87 3.02 -11.95
CA GLU A 43 -1.95 3.81 -13.17
C GLU A 43 -0.53 4.28 -13.48
N ILE A 44 0.07 3.64 -14.47
CA ILE A 44 1.38 4.03 -14.97
C ILE A 44 1.15 5.42 -15.55
N PHE A 45 1.51 6.47 -14.82
CA PHE A 45 1.63 7.80 -15.39
C PHE A 45 2.74 7.71 -16.43
N THR A 46 2.37 7.44 -17.68
CA THR A 46 3.27 7.66 -18.80
C THR A 46 3.47 9.17 -18.83
N SER A 47 4.58 9.63 -18.26
CA SER A 47 5.10 10.96 -18.57
C SER A 47 5.29 10.96 -20.08
N ASN A 48 4.41 11.66 -20.78
CA ASN A 48 4.43 11.79 -22.22
C ASN A 48 5.67 12.58 -22.60
N GLY A 49 6.82 11.91 -22.67
CA GLY A 49 8.06 12.40 -23.24
C GLY A 49 8.69 13.58 -22.50
N ASN A 50 9.91 13.36 -22.02
CA ASN A 50 10.91 14.38 -21.75
C ASN A 50 10.89 14.99 -20.34
N SER A 51 11.31 14.20 -19.35
CA SER A 51 12.33 14.72 -18.45
C SER A 51 13.37 13.65 -18.16
N TYR A 52 14.52 13.83 -18.77
CA TYR A 52 15.80 13.37 -18.26
C TYR A 52 15.89 13.81 -16.79
N TYR A 53 16.14 12.91 -15.85
CA TYR A 53 16.66 13.27 -14.54
C TYR A 53 17.90 12.41 -14.24
N PRO A 54 18.95 13.04 -13.68
CA PRO A 54 20.36 12.62 -13.74
C PRO A 54 20.71 11.41 -12.87
#